data_AF-A0A381TL86-F1
#
_entry.id   AF-A0A381TL86-F1
#
_cell.length_a   1.000
_cell.length_b   1.000
_cell.length_c   1.000
_cell.angle_alpha   90.00
_cell.angle_beta   90.00
_cell.angle_gamma   90.00
#
_symmetry.space_group_name_H-M   'P 1'
#
loop_
_entity.id
_entity.type
_entity.pdbx_description
1 polymer ?
#
loop_
_entity_poly.entity_id
_entity_poly.type
_entity_poly.pdbx_seq_one_letter_code
_entity_poly.pdbx_strand_id
1 'polypeptide(L)'
;MIDKRRTIQEQQYRQTSVGQSFYRLSTQLKPQPIDRSSPSVPDNPNLSPHSTTVEGVYIISVAARILQMHPQTLRKYERLGLIQPSRTVGMLRLYSEEDLAKLRLIRYLENDLGMNLAGVTFTLNLLEQLIELENRLLRQAQVQVRNNHIEHEIQQLFQRLNLPYGIIMR
;
A
#
# COMPACT_ATOMS: atom_id res chain seq x y z
N MET A 1 -47.71 -9.32 5.14
CA MET A 1 -47.11 -9.73 3.86
C MET A 1 -46.72 -8.45 3.13
N ILE A 2 -45.43 -8.13 3.07
CA ILE A 2 -44.91 -6.84 2.60
C ILE A 2 -44.34 -7.03 1.19
N ASP A 3 -44.89 -6.28 0.24
CA ASP A 3 -44.41 -6.12 -1.14
C ASP A 3 -42.95 -5.65 -1.17
N LYS A 4 -42.07 -6.50 -1.71
CA LYS A 4 -40.65 -6.22 -1.92
C LYS A 4 -40.46 -5.30 -3.13
N ARG A 5 -40.69 -4.01 -2.87
CA ARG A 5 -40.29 -2.86 -3.69
C ARG A 5 -38.80 -2.91 -4.07
N ARG A 6 -38.49 -2.55 -5.32
CA ARG A 6 -37.26 -1.87 -5.76
C ARG A 6 -35.91 -2.57 -5.55
N THR A 7 -35.67 -3.75 -6.14
CA THR A 7 -34.34 -4.40 -6.03
C THR A 7 -33.78 -4.95 -7.34
N ILE A 8 -34.11 -4.34 -8.49
CA ILE A 8 -33.61 -4.79 -9.80
C ILE A 8 -32.76 -3.72 -10.52
N GLN A 9 -32.63 -2.51 -9.98
CA GLN A 9 -31.74 -1.47 -10.55
C GLN A 9 -30.28 -1.52 -10.06
N GLU A 10 -29.92 -2.44 -9.15
CA GLU A 10 -28.55 -2.57 -8.63
C GLU A 10 -27.64 -3.50 -9.46
N GLN A 11 -28.14 -4.12 -10.52
CA GLN A 11 -27.34 -5.02 -11.35
C GLN A 11 -26.50 -4.34 -12.46
N GLN A 12 -26.46 -3.00 -12.50
CA GLN A 12 -25.83 -2.26 -13.59
C GLN A 12 -24.45 -1.65 -13.26
N TYR A 13 -23.79 -2.08 -12.17
CA TYR A 13 -22.39 -1.72 -11.88
C TYR A 13 -21.37 -2.83 -12.19
N ARG A 14 -21.68 -3.71 -13.15
CA ARG A 14 -20.65 -4.46 -13.86
C ARG A 14 -20.17 -3.65 -15.06
N GLN A 15 -19.02 -3.01 -14.93
CA GLN A 15 -17.89 -3.05 -15.89
C GLN A 15 -16.93 -1.88 -15.65
N THR A 16 -15.81 -2.15 -14.97
CA THR A 16 -14.53 -1.52 -15.29
C THR A 16 -13.42 -2.49 -14.90
N SER A 17 -12.78 -3.05 -15.93
CA SER A 17 -11.78 -4.12 -15.90
C SER A 17 -10.42 -3.72 -15.30
N VAL A 18 -10.34 -2.64 -14.52
CA VAL A 18 -9.06 -2.02 -14.13
C VAL A 18 -8.74 -2.20 -12.65
N GLY A 19 -9.75 -2.32 -11.77
CA GLY A 19 -9.55 -2.40 -10.32
C GLY A 19 -9.20 -3.80 -9.77
N GLN A 20 -9.66 -4.88 -10.42
CA GLN A 20 -9.47 -6.25 -9.91
C GLN A 20 -8.15 -6.91 -10.35
N SER A 21 -7.49 -6.38 -11.39
CA SER A 21 -6.20 -6.91 -11.84
C SER A 21 -5.05 -6.56 -10.89
N PHE A 22 -5.19 -5.54 -10.04
CA PHE A 22 -4.10 -5.10 -9.16
C PHE A 22 -3.90 -6.00 -7.94
N TYR A 23 -4.99 -6.46 -7.30
CA TYR A 23 -4.92 -7.30 -6.10
C TYR A 23 -4.43 -8.74 -6.35
N ARG A 24 -4.43 -9.21 -7.60
CA ARG A 24 -4.00 -10.58 -7.96
C ARG A 24 -2.52 -10.69 -8.29
N LEU A 25 -1.84 -9.60 -8.67
CA LEU A 25 -0.42 -9.66 -9.05
C LEU A 25 0.54 -9.68 -7.84
N SER A 26 0.09 -9.33 -6.64
CA SER A 26 0.95 -9.31 -5.44
C SER A 26 1.04 -10.64 -4.69
N THR A 27 0.22 -11.65 -5.04
CA THR A 27 0.12 -12.92 -4.30
C THR A 27 0.77 -14.13 -4.97
N GLN A 28 1.43 -13.96 -6.13
CA GLN A 28 1.91 -15.09 -6.94
C GLN A 28 3.42 -15.14 -7.23
N LEU A 29 4.21 -14.28 -6.60
CA LEU A 29 5.68 -14.40 -6.58
C LEU A 29 6.12 -15.07 -5.28
N LYS A 30 6.10 -16.41 -5.28
CA LYS A 30 6.93 -17.20 -4.35
C LYS A 30 8.40 -16.91 -4.68
N PRO A 31 9.24 -16.51 -3.71
CA PRO A 31 10.66 -16.30 -3.99
C PRO A 31 11.33 -17.64 -4.31
N GLN A 32 11.99 -17.73 -5.46
CA GLN A 32 12.91 -18.82 -5.79
C GLN A 32 14.23 -18.62 -5.03
N PRO A 33 14.89 -19.67 -4.54
CA PRO A 33 16.16 -19.53 -3.82
C PRO A 33 17.26 -19.06 -4.78
N ILE A 34 17.89 -17.94 -4.46
CA ILE A 34 19.03 -17.39 -5.21
C ILE A 34 20.28 -18.13 -4.75
N ASP A 35 20.93 -18.82 -5.69
CA ASP A 35 22.19 -19.55 -5.52
C ASP A 35 23.31 -18.62 -5.02
N ARG A 36 23.90 -18.97 -3.87
CA ARG A 36 24.92 -18.18 -3.17
C ARG A 36 26.31 -18.70 -3.52
N SER A 37 26.87 -18.23 -4.63
CA SER A 37 28.32 -18.25 -4.85
C SER A 37 28.81 -16.80 -4.97
N SER A 38 29.35 -16.30 -3.85
CA SER A 38 29.85 -14.94 -3.56
C SER A 38 30.91 -14.41 -4.54
N PRO A 39 31.23 -13.10 -4.48
CA PRO A 39 32.37 -12.71 -3.64
C PRO A 39 32.03 -11.64 -2.59
N SER A 40 32.76 -11.74 -1.48
CA SER A 40 32.59 -11.09 -0.18
C SER A 40 32.53 -9.55 -0.19
N VAL A 41 31.52 -9.01 0.50
CA VAL A 41 31.50 -7.61 0.98
C VAL A 41 32.06 -7.60 2.41
N PRO A 42 33.03 -6.73 2.76
CA PRO A 42 33.59 -6.71 4.10
C PRO A 42 32.58 -6.21 5.14
N ASP A 43 32.59 -6.87 6.30
CA ASP A 43 31.83 -6.55 7.50
C ASP A 43 31.99 -5.08 7.89
N ASN A 44 30.89 -4.33 7.96
CA ASN A 44 30.84 -3.07 8.71
C ASN A 44 29.82 -3.18 9.85
N PRO A 45 30.24 -3.28 11.12
CA PRO A 45 29.40 -3.70 12.24
C PRO A 45 28.59 -2.56 12.88
N ASN A 46 28.06 -1.60 12.11
CA ASN A 46 27.26 -0.53 12.69
C ASN A 46 26.03 -0.17 11.84
N LEU A 47 24.96 -0.96 12.00
CA LEU A 47 23.59 -0.50 11.75
C LEU A 47 22.71 -0.93 12.92
N SER A 48 22.34 0.03 13.75
CA SER A 48 21.22 -0.11 14.69
C SER A 48 19.92 -0.33 13.91
N PRO A 49 19.00 -1.22 14.37
CA PRO A 49 17.69 -1.38 13.76
C PRO A 49 16.82 -0.17 14.13
N HIS A 50 15.68 0.02 13.43
CA HIS A 50 14.63 1.05 13.63
C HIS A 50 14.50 2.14 12.54
N SER A 51 14.62 1.75 11.27
CA SER A 51 13.86 2.45 10.24
C SER A 51 13.37 1.45 9.20
N THR A 52 12.06 1.26 9.11
CA THR A 52 11.40 0.58 7.98
C THR A 52 11.52 1.50 6.76
N THR A 53 12.74 1.77 6.30
CA THR A 53 13.00 2.52 5.08
C THR A 53 12.56 1.64 3.93
N VAL A 54 11.63 2.12 3.12
CA VAL A 54 11.34 1.52 1.81
C VAL A 54 12.65 1.45 1.06
N GLU A 55 13.21 0.24 0.96
CA GLU A 55 14.54 0.04 0.40
C GLU A 55 14.48 0.31 -1.09
N GLY A 56 15.15 1.36 -1.54
CA GLY A 56 15.30 1.60 -2.97
C GLY A 56 16.19 0.52 -3.56
N VAL A 57 15.74 -0.16 -4.62
CA VAL A 57 16.50 -1.26 -5.26
C VAL A 57 16.89 -0.91 -6.69
N TYR A 58 16.14 -0.01 -7.35
CA TYR A 58 16.30 0.25 -8.78
C TYR A 58 17.03 1.56 -9.04
N ILE A 59 18.12 1.50 -9.80
CA ILE A 59 18.79 2.71 -10.30
C ILE A 59 17.96 3.35 -11.43
N ILE A 60 18.17 4.65 -11.70
CA ILE A 60 17.38 5.41 -12.69
C ILE A 60 17.32 4.75 -14.08
N SER A 61 18.42 4.14 -14.54
CA SER A 61 18.45 3.48 -15.84
C SER A 61 17.59 2.22 -15.88
N VAL A 62 17.53 1.47 -14.77
CA VAL A 62 16.69 0.28 -14.63
C VAL A 62 15.23 0.69 -14.51
N ALA A 63 14.92 1.68 -13.66
CA ALA A 63 13.57 2.23 -13.53
C ALA A 63 13.03 2.73 -14.87
N ALA A 64 13.82 3.50 -15.62
CA ALA A 64 13.47 3.99 -16.96
C ALA A 64 13.14 2.86 -17.93
N ARG A 65 13.92 1.77 -17.92
CA ARG A 65 13.68 0.60 -18.77
C ARG A 65 12.40 -0.14 -18.39
N ILE A 66 12.19 -0.39 -17.10
CA ILE A 66 10.98 -1.06 -16.59
C ILE A 66 9.73 -0.26 -16.95
N LEU A 67 9.80 1.06 -16.81
CA LEU A 67 8.68 1.95 -17.05
C LEU A 67 8.53 2.34 -18.52
N GLN A 68 9.47 1.93 -19.39
CA GLN A 68 9.58 2.35 -20.78
C GLN A 68 9.46 3.87 -20.93
N MET A 69 10.17 4.60 -20.07
CA MET A 69 10.23 6.06 -20.05
C MET A 69 11.65 6.55 -20.21
N HIS A 70 11.83 7.75 -20.76
CA HIS A 70 13.15 8.36 -20.85
C HIS A 70 13.67 8.75 -19.45
N PRO A 71 14.95 8.55 -19.10
CA PRO A 71 15.50 8.94 -17.80
C PRO A 71 15.30 10.42 -17.45
N GLN A 72 15.28 11.30 -18.47
CA GLN A 72 15.01 12.73 -18.29
C GLN A 72 13.57 12.99 -17.81
N THR A 73 12.60 12.15 -18.21
CA THR A 73 11.21 12.23 -17.75
C THR A 73 11.12 11.86 -16.27
N LEU A 74 11.85 10.83 -15.82
CA LEU A 74 11.94 10.49 -14.40
C LEU A 74 12.54 11.65 -13.58
N ARG A 75 13.62 12.26 -14.08
CA ARG A 75 14.22 13.45 -13.44
C ARG A 75 13.27 14.66 -13.41
N LYS A 76 12.42 14.81 -14.43
CA LYS A 76 11.38 15.85 -14.45
C LYS A 76 10.41 15.61 -13.28
N TYR A 77 9.89 14.39 -13.12
CA TYR A 77 8.97 14.08 -12.02
C TYR A 77 9.61 14.19 -10.63
N GLU A 78 10.89 13.81 -10.47
CA GLU A 78 11.64 14.07 -9.24
C GLU A 78 11.74 15.56 -8.91
N ARG A 79 12.10 16.39 -9.90
CA ARG A 79 12.25 17.84 -9.69
C ARG A 79 10.93 18.50 -9.30
N LEU A 80 9.82 17.96 -9.79
CA LEU A 80 8.47 18.38 -9.45
C LEU A 80 8.01 17.86 -8.08
N GLY A 81 8.83 17.04 -7.40
CA GLY A 81 8.51 16.50 -6.08
C GLY A 81 7.49 15.37 -6.09
N LEU A 82 7.10 14.85 -7.27
CA LEU A 82 6.11 13.77 -7.39
C LEU A 82 6.65 12.43 -6.88
N ILE A 83 7.97 12.29 -6.86
CA ILE A 83 8.68 11.16 -6.29
C ILE A 83 9.96 11.64 -5.60
N GLN A 84 10.37 10.93 -4.56
CA GLN A 84 11.56 11.25 -3.79
C GLN A 84 12.37 9.97 -3.55
N PRO A 85 13.11 9.49 -4.57
CA PRO A 85 13.89 8.28 -4.44
C PRO A 85 14.97 8.46 -3.37
N SER A 86 15.18 7.39 -2.61
CA SER A 86 16.25 7.34 -1.61
C SER A 86 17.62 7.52 -2.27
N ARG A 87 18.60 7.99 -1.51
CA ARG A 87 19.99 8.09 -1.96
C ARG A 87 20.87 7.17 -1.13
N THR A 88 21.76 6.44 -1.81
CA THR A 88 22.84 5.71 -1.13
C THR A 88 23.88 6.66 -0.55
N VAL A 89 24.72 6.11 0.33
CA VAL A 89 25.94 6.75 0.86
C VAL A 89 26.86 7.27 -0.26
N GLY A 90 26.78 6.66 -1.46
CA GLY A 90 27.49 7.09 -2.68
C GLY A 90 26.71 8.03 -3.62
N MET A 91 25.67 8.71 -3.14
CA MET A 91 24.81 9.65 -3.90
C MET A 91 23.98 9.06 -5.05
N LEU A 92 23.98 7.75 -5.26
CA LEU A 92 23.15 7.13 -6.29
C LEU A 92 21.68 7.12 -5.85
N ARG A 93 20.79 7.54 -6.76
CA ARG A 93 19.34 7.47 -6.56
C ARG A 93 18.88 6.02 -6.69
N LEU A 94 18.19 5.55 -5.66
CA LEU A 94 17.56 4.24 -5.63
C LEU A 94 16.05 4.42 -5.49
N TYR A 95 15.37 3.98 -6.54
CA TYR A 95 13.92 3.94 -6.63
C TYR A 95 13.44 2.66 -5.97
N SER A 96 12.41 2.79 -5.14
CA SER A 96 11.69 1.66 -4.57
C SER A 96 10.65 1.10 -5.54
N GLU A 97 10.08 -0.05 -5.20
CA GLU A 97 8.91 -0.56 -5.93
C GLU A 97 7.71 0.40 -5.85
N GLU A 98 7.55 1.09 -4.72
CA GLU A 98 6.50 2.09 -4.53
C GLU A 98 6.69 3.30 -5.46
N ASP A 99 7.93 3.77 -5.63
CA ASP A 99 8.26 4.84 -6.59
C ASP A 99 7.92 4.42 -8.01
N LEU A 100 8.25 3.17 -8.39
CA LEU A 100 7.91 2.62 -9.70
C LEU A 100 6.40 2.57 -9.91
N ALA A 101 5.63 2.16 -8.89
CA ALA A 101 4.17 2.13 -8.95
C ALA A 101 3.58 3.55 -9.13
N LYS A 102 4.06 4.54 -8.35
CA LYS A 102 3.66 5.95 -8.50
C LYS A 102 3.99 6.48 -9.90
N LEU A 103 5.17 6.18 -10.43
CA LEU A 103 5.58 6.61 -11.77
C LEU A 103 4.72 5.99 -12.88
N ARG A 104 4.26 4.74 -12.73
CA ARG A 104 3.30 4.12 -13.66
C ARG A 104 1.97 4.87 -13.64
N LEU A 105 1.49 5.22 -12.45
CA LEU A 105 0.25 5.96 -12.30
C LEU A 105 0.37 7.37 -12.90
N ILE A 106 1.44 8.10 -12.60
CA ILE A 106 1.71 9.41 -13.22
C ILE A 106 1.66 9.31 -14.75
N ARG A 107 2.33 8.32 -15.32
CA ARG A 107 2.34 8.08 -16.77
C ARG A 107 0.93 7.83 -17.31
N TYR A 108 0.13 7.02 -16.62
CA TYR A 108 -1.26 6.72 -17.01
C TYR A 108 -2.14 7.98 -16.95
N LEU A 109 -2.06 8.75 -15.87
CA LEU A 109 -2.84 9.99 -15.72
C LEU A 109 -2.47 11.03 -16.80
N GLU A 110 -1.18 11.19 -17.11
CA GLU A 110 -0.72 12.16 -18.12
C GLU A 110 -1.06 11.71 -19.55
N ASN A 111 -0.80 10.44 -19.92
CA ASN A 111 -0.91 9.99 -21.31
C ASN A 111 -2.29 9.44 -21.67
N ASP A 112 -2.90 8.65 -20.78
CA ASP A 112 -4.15 7.94 -21.09
C ASP A 112 -5.38 8.78 -20.71
N LEU A 113 -5.30 9.57 -19.63
CA LEU A 113 -6.37 10.48 -19.21
C LEU A 113 -6.16 11.94 -19.66
N GLY A 114 -5.00 12.26 -20.25
CA GLY A 114 -4.68 13.61 -20.73
C GLY A 114 -4.62 14.66 -19.62
N MET A 115 -4.35 14.26 -18.38
CA MET A 115 -4.29 15.18 -17.26
C MET A 115 -3.00 16.00 -17.31
N ASN A 116 -3.13 17.30 -17.04
CA ASN A 116 -1.97 18.15 -16.81
C ASN A 116 -1.31 17.80 -15.45
N LEU A 117 -0.09 18.30 -15.24
CA LEU A 117 0.66 18.02 -14.02
C LEU A 117 -0.05 18.47 -12.73
N ALA A 118 -0.79 19.58 -12.75
CA ALA A 118 -1.54 20.03 -11.59
C ALA A 118 -2.64 19.03 -11.21
N GLY A 119 -3.35 18.51 -12.22
CA GLY A 119 -4.33 17.43 -12.05
C GLY A 119 -3.68 16.16 -11.52
N VAL A 120 -2.55 15.74 -12.10
CA VAL A 120 -1.81 14.56 -11.62
C VAL A 120 -1.47 14.70 -10.14
N THR A 121 -0.87 15.81 -9.72
CA THR A 121 -0.53 16.06 -8.32
C THR A 121 -1.76 16.00 -7.41
N PHE A 122 -2.86 16.65 -7.81
CA PHE A 122 -4.09 16.64 -7.05
C PHE A 122 -4.65 15.21 -6.87
N THR A 123 -4.69 14.43 -7.95
CA THR A 123 -5.15 13.04 -7.91
C THR A 123 -4.28 12.16 -7.03
N LEU A 124 -2.95 12.31 -7.10
CA LEU A 124 -2.04 11.55 -6.24
C LEU A 124 -2.26 11.84 -4.76
N ASN A 125 -2.37 13.12 -4.39
CA ASN A 125 -2.66 13.52 -3.01
C ASN A 125 -4.00 12.97 -2.53
N LEU A 126 -5.02 12.99 -3.39
CA LEU A 126 -6.33 12.43 -3.06
C LEU A 126 -6.26 10.92 -2.81
N LEU A 127 -5.52 10.18 -3.65
CA LEU A 127 -5.32 8.74 -3.47
C LEU A 127 -4.58 8.43 -2.17
N GLU A 128 -3.57 9.21 -1.81
CA GLU A 128 -2.86 9.07 -0.54
C GLU A 128 -3.80 9.26 0.66
N GLN A 129 -4.64 10.30 0.63
CA GLN A 129 -5.65 10.54 1.67
C GLN A 129 -6.68 9.41 1.77
N LEU A 130 -7.08 8.82 0.64
CA LEU A 130 -7.99 7.67 0.62
C LEU A 130 -7.36 6.43 1.26
N ILE A 131 -6.10 6.14 0.93
CA ILE A 131 -5.34 5.04 1.53
C ILE A 131 -5.19 5.26 3.03
N GLU A 132 -4.88 6.49 3.46
CA GLU A 132 -4.76 6.81 4.89
C GLU A 132 -6.10 6.63 5.63
N LEU A 133 -7.20 7.10 5.02
CA LEU A 133 -8.54 6.94 5.55
C LEU A 133 -8.92 5.47 5.69
N GLU A 134 -8.71 4.67 4.63
CA GLU A 134 -8.96 3.22 4.65
C GLU A 134 -8.17 2.54 5.77
N ASN A 135 -6.87 2.82 5.88
CA ASN A 135 -6.02 2.28 6.94
C ASN A 135 -6.52 2.67 8.34
N ARG A 136 -7.02 3.91 8.51
CA ARG A 136 -7.62 4.34 9.77
C ARG A 136 -8.88 3.53 10.10
N LEU A 137 -9.77 3.34 9.13
CA LEU A 137 -11.00 2.57 9.31
C LEU A 137 -10.71 1.09 9.63
N LEU A 138 -9.75 0.47 8.93
CA LEU A 138 -9.33 -0.91 9.19
C LEU A 138 -8.77 -1.06 10.61
N ARG A 139 -7.93 -0.13 11.07
CA ARG A 139 -7.42 -0.14 12.45
C ARG A 139 -8.55 -0.02 13.48
N GLN A 140 -9.52 0.87 13.25
CA GLN A 140 -10.68 1.02 14.14
C GLN A 140 -11.54 -0.25 14.20
N ALA A 141 -11.80 -0.88 13.05
CA ALA A 141 -12.55 -2.13 12.99
C ALA A 141 -11.84 -3.27 13.74
N GLN A 142 -10.51 -3.37 13.61
CA GLN A 142 -9.72 -4.37 14.34
C GLN A 142 -9.79 -4.19 15.86
N VAL A 143 -9.75 -2.95 16.35
CA VAL A 143 -9.90 -2.65 17.79
C VAL A 143 -11.28 -3.06 18.29
N GLN A 144 -12.35 -2.77 17.52
CA GLN A 144 -13.71 -3.17 17.89
C GLN A 144 -13.86 -4.70 17.97
N VAL A 145 -13.35 -5.43 16.99
CA VAL A 145 -13.37 -6.91 17.01
C VAL A 145 -12.60 -7.45 18.21
N ARG A 146 -11.42 -6.88 18.52
CA ARG A 146 -10.63 -7.27 19.70
C ARG A 146 -11.40 -7.02 20.99
N ASN A 147 -12.03 -5.86 21.13
CA ASN A 147 -12.80 -5.50 22.33
C ASN A 147 -13.99 -6.45 22.53
N ASN A 148 -14.75 -6.73 21.48
CA ASN A 148 -15.87 -7.68 21.54
C ASN A 148 -15.40 -9.09 21.95
N HIS A 149 -14.25 -9.53 21.44
CA HIS A 149 -13.68 -10.82 21.82
C HIS A 149 -13.27 -10.84 23.30
N ILE A 150 -12.64 -9.77 23.80
CA ILE A 150 -12.28 -9.63 25.22
C ILE A 150 -13.54 -9.67 26.09
N GLU A 151 -14.59 -8.90 25.75
CA GLU A 151 -15.85 -8.93 26.49
C GLU A 151 -16.44 -10.34 26.54
N HIS A 152 -16.38 -11.08 25.44
CA HIS A 152 -16.84 -12.46 25.40
C HIS A 152 -16.03 -13.37 26.32
N GLU A 153 -14.69 -13.28 26.30
CA GLU A 153 -13.82 -14.07 27.18
C GLU A 153 -14.08 -13.77 28.66
N ILE A 154 -14.23 -12.48 29.02
CA ILE A 154 -14.56 -12.09 30.38
C ILE A 154 -15.93 -12.66 30.76
N GLN A 155 -16.96 -12.53 29.92
CA GLN A 155 -18.27 -13.13 30.17
C GLN A 155 -18.20 -14.64 30.44
N GLN A 156 -17.43 -15.38 29.62
CA GLN A 156 -17.22 -16.82 29.79
C GLN A 156 -16.53 -17.15 31.13
N LEU A 157 -15.50 -16.38 31.51
CA LEU A 157 -14.81 -16.56 32.79
C LEU A 157 -15.76 -16.34 33.97
N PHE A 158 -16.58 -15.28 33.94
CA PHE A 158 -17.56 -15.01 34.99
C PHE A 158 -18.62 -16.11 35.09
N GLN A 159 -19.10 -16.64 33.96
CA GLN A 159 -20.02 -17.79 33.96
C GLN A 159 -19.39 -19.04 34.58
N ARG A 160 -18.14 -19.36 34.26
CA ARG A 160 -17.43 -20.52 34.84
C ARG A 160 -17.22 -20.38 36.35
N LEU A 161 -17.00 -19.16 36.82
CA LEU A 161 -16.84 -18.85 38.24
C LEU A 161 -18.17 -18.66 38.99
N ASN A 162 -19.31 -18.80 38.29
CA ASN A 162 -20.66 -18.58 38.80
C ASN A 162 -20.86 -17.17 39.43
N LEU A 163 -20.21 -16.16 38.84
CA LEU A 163 -20.23 -14.77 39.29
C LEU A 163 -21.16 -13.92 38.38
N PRO A 164 -21.95 -12.99 38.95
CA PRO A 164 -22.86 -12.15 38.17
C PRO A 164 -22.09 -11.06 37.41
N TYR A 165 -21.92 -11.24 36.10
CA TYR A 165 -21.20 -10.29 35.24
C TYR A 165 -21.87 -8.90 35.15
N GLY A 166 -23.20 -8.84 35.22
CA GLY A 166 -23.99 -7.61 35.00
C GLY A 166 -23.91 -6.54 36.09
N ILE A 167 -23.23 -6.79 37.22
CA ILE A 167 -23.17 -5.85 38.36
C ILE A 167 -21.88 -5.01 38.34
N ILE A 168 -20.80 -5.47 37.67
CA ILE A 168 -19.45 -4.91 37.81
C ILE A 168 -19.05 -3.97 36.65
N MET A 169 -19.68 -4.08 35.47
CA MET A 169 -19.37 -3.27 34.27
C MET A 169 -20.55 -2.38 33.86
N ARG A 170 -20.82 -1.31 34.63
CA ARG A 170 -21.80 -0.28 34.26
C ARG A 170 -21.21 1.12 34.28
#